data_AF-A0A947SZD9-F1
#
_entry.id   AF-A0A947SZD9-F1
#
_cell.length_a   1.000
_cell.length_b   1.000
_cell.length_c   1.000
_cell.angle_alpha   90.00
_cell.angle_beta   90.00
_cell.angle_gamma   90.00
#
_symmetry.space_group_name_H-M   'P 1'
#
loop_
_entity.id
_entity.type
_entity.pdbx_description
1 polymer ?
#
loop_
_entity_poly.entity_id
_entity_poly.type
_entity_poly.pdbx_seq_one_letter_code
_entity_poly.pdbx_strand_id
1 'polypeptide(L)'
;LSEMDAAKSNPQRYLSGVRLDKASNGKRAVAIFALHRLARQAVKPAYVQWQRLNKYFTQEEQQYYYGWLAYEAAHEHDARALEWYAAAGDATLTPAQQAWRVRAALREQNWHAVWEGISSMSVEQQNEATWRYWKARALIALDHERDAEVILAPLSREYHYYGQLAAEELGAAPAAGIVTAKYMPDETEVEATLARPDIQRTILLYRMGLRTEAAKEWDWAMRGLDDRELLLAAEVARRNDMYDRSINAANRTVNLHDFNLRYPAPYREALQASIDEHDVEEAWVYGLMRQESRFVTHARSDVGAAGLMQIMPDTARWAARRIGLKGYRKGLIHQLDVNLRLGTYYMKNVYSRFDDNPVLASTAYNAGPTRANRWRGEVPLEGAIYAETIPYEETRDYVKKVMSNTIYYAKLFGHPSESLKERLGVVASNKPKQSKAHAAAM
;
A
#
# COMPACT_ATOMS: atom_id res chain seq x y z
N LEU A 1 -16.61 18.49 32.15
CA LEU A 1 -16.10 17.10 32.17
C LEU A 1 -17.23 16.10 31.91
N SER A 2 -18.34 16.12 32.66
CA SER A 2 -19.49 15.22 32.46
C SER A 2 -20.10 15.20 31.03
N GLU A 3 -20.27 16.36 30.38
CA GLU A 3 -20.79 16.40 28.99
C GLU A 3 -19.79 15.79 27.98
N MET A 4 -18.49 16.03 28.16
CA MET A 4 -17.47 15.48 27.28
C MET A 4 -17.33 13.96 27.45
N ASP A 5 -17.50 13.45 28.67
CA ASP A 5 -17.54 12.01 28.95
C ASP A 5 -18.77 11.33 28.34
N ALA A 6 -19.94 12.00 28.37
CA ALA A 6 -21.15 11.53 27.69
C ALA A 6 -20.97 11.50 26.16
N ALA A 7 -20.44 12.57 25.57
CA ALA A 7 -20.10 12.64 24.15
C ALA A 7 -19.07 11.57 23.73
N LYS A 8 -18.10 11.28 24.61
CA LYS A 8 -17.07 10.27 24.35
C LYS A 8 -17.63 8.85 24.39
N SER A 9 -18.45 8.53 25.39
CA SER A 9 -18.97 7.18 25.63
C SER A 9 -20.08 6.78 24.67
N ASN A 10 -21.03 7.67 24.37
CA ASN A 10 -22.11 7.41 23.43
C ASN A 10 -22.47 8.68 22.64
N PRO A 11 -21.71 8.97 21.54
CA PRO A 11 -21.90 10.20 20.78
C PRO A 11 -23.30 10.30 20.18
N GLN A 12 -23.88 9.19 19.70
CA GLN A 12 -25.24 9.16 19.15
C GLN A 12 -26.28 9.60 20.18
N ARG A 13 -26.22 9.06 21.40
CA ARG A 13 -27.16 9.40 22.49
C ARG A 13 -26.98 10.85 22.94
N TYR A 14 -25.73 11.30 23.09
CA TYR A 14 -25.42 12.68 23.43
C TYR A 14 -26.01 13.64 22.40
N LEU A 15 -25.73 13.42 21.11
CA LEU A 15 -26.21 14.26 20.03
C LEU A 15 -27.73 14.27 19.98
N SER A 16 -28.39 13.11 20.12
CA SER A 16 -29.86 13.03 20.07
C SER A 16 -30.54 13.96 21.10
N GLY A 17 -29.95 14.09 22.30
CA GLY A 17 -30.49 14.90 23.39
C GLY A 17 -29.92 16.32 23.50
N VAL A 18 -28.88 16.68 22.75
CA VAL A 18 -28.23 18.00 22.88
C VAL A 18 -29.15 19.11 22.37
N ARG A 19 -29.21 20.21 23.12
CA ARG A 19 -29.87 21.46 22.72
C ARG A 19 -28.81 22.53 22.54
N LEU A 20 -28.76 23.11 21.33
CA LEU A 20 -27.76 24.10 20.93
C LEU A 20 -28.31 25.53 20.79
N ASP A 21 -29.60 25.75 21.10
CA ASP A 21 -30.18 27.09 21.14
C ASP A 21 -29.42 27.96 22.15
N LYS A 22 -28.83 29.06 21.68
CA LYS A 22 -27.96 29.97 22.48
C LYS A 22 -26.79 29.25 23.16
N ALA A 23 -26.28 28.17 22.56
CA ALA A 23 -25.15 27.43 23.11
C ALA A 23 -23.86 28.26 23.12
N SER A 24 -23.08 28.09 24.19
CA SER A 24 -21.71 28.62 24.25
C SER A 24 -20.79 27.92 23.24
N ASN A 25 -19.67 28.56 22.92
CA ASN A 25 -18.64 27.99 22.04
C ASN A 25 -18.17 26.62 22.55
N GLY A 26 -18.00 26.46 23.87
CA GLY A 26 -17.61 25.19 24.48
C GLY A 26 -18.63 24.07 24.25
N LYS A 27 -19.93 24.36 24.32
CA LYS A 27 -20.98 23.36 24.09
C LYS A 27 -21.07 22.96 22.62
N ARG A 28 -20.91 23.91 21.69
CA ARG A 28 -20.80 23.61 20.26
C ARG A 28 -19.55 22.76 19.95
N ALA A 29 -18.42 23.07 20.57
CA ALA A 29 -17.20 22.27 20.43
C ALA A 29 -17.38 20.81 20.91
N VAL A 30 -18.08 20.57 22.02
CA VAL A 30 -18.41 19.20 22.48
C VAL A 30 -19.35 18.49 21.49
N ALA A 31 -20.31 19.20 20.89
CA ALA A 31 -21.17 18.64 19.85
C ALA A 31 -20.39 18.28 18.58
N ILE A 32 -19.48 19.13 18.10
CA ILE A 32 -18.57 18.81 16.98
C ILE A 32 -17.70 17.58 17.32
N PHE A 33 -17.13 17.53 18.53
CA PHE A 33 -16.38 16.37 18.99
C PHE A 33 -17.21 15.07 18.95
N ALA A 34 -18.46 15.12 19.43
CA ALA A 34 -19.36 13.97 19.36
C ALA A 34 -19.69 13.59 17.91
N LEU A 35 -19.93 14.57 17.03
CA LEU A 35 -20.18 14.38 15.61
C LEU A 35 -18.98 13.74 14.89
N HIS A 36 -17.75 14.17 15.20
CA HIS A 36 -16.52 13.55 14.68
C HIS A 36 -16.44 12.08 15.10
N ARG A 37 -16.66 11.80 16.40
CA ARG A 37 -16.64 10.42 16.91
C ARG A 37 -17.69 9.54 16.27
N LEU A 38 -18.88 10.09 16.02
CA LEU A 38 -19.94 9.37 15.34
C LEU A 38 -19.59 9.11 13.87
N ALA A 39 -19.01 10.09 13.17
CA ALA A 39 -18.59 9.93 11.78
C ALA A 39 -17.54 8.83 11.60
N ARG A 40 -16.58 8.71 12.54
CA ARG A 40 -15.61 7.59 12.58
C ARG A 40 -16.23 6.22 12.73
N GLN A 41 -17.40 6.15 13.35
CA GLN A 41 -18.10 4.88 13.60
C GLN A 41 -18.99 4.53 12.41
N ALA A 42 -19.72 5.52 11.90
CA ALA A 42 -20.53 5.42 10.71
C ALA A 42 -20.89 6.82 10.20
N VAL A 43 -20.56 7.08 8.94
CA VAL A 43 -20.80 8.38 8.28
C VAL A 43 -22.28 8.72 8.20
N LYS A 44 -23.14 7.73 7.85
CA LYS A 44 -24.57 7.97 7.63
C LYS A 44 -25.33 8.47 8.89
N PRO A 45 -25.23 7.82 10.07
CA PRO A 45 -25.81 8.35 11.31
C PRO A 45 -25.27 9.74 11.68
N ALA A 46 -23.98 9.99 11.47
CA ALA A 46 -23.37 11.29 11.74
C ALA A 46 -23.98 12.39 10.88
N TYR A 47 -24.14 12.13 9.59
CA TYR A 47 -24.77 13.09 8.66
C TYR A 47 -26.23 13.38 9.03
N VAL A 48 -27.00 12.38 9.48
CA VAL A 48 -28.38 12.60 9.97
C VAL A 48 -28.38 13.55 11.18
N GLN A 49 -27.46 13.38 12.13
CA GLN A 49 -27.33 14.30 13.25
C GLN A 49 -26.88 15.69 12.79
N TRP A 50 -25.96 15.76 11.83
CA TRP A 50 -25.47 17.00 11.26
C TRP A 50 -26.57 17.82 10.61
N GLN A 51 -27.41 17.22 9.76
CA GLN A 51 -28.53 17.92 9.09
C GLN A 51 -29.49 18.57 10.09
N ARG A 52 -29.67 17.98 11.27
CA ARG A 52 -30.51 18.55 12.33
C ARG A 52 -29.83 19.71 13.07
N LEU A 53 -28.52 19.63 13.25
CA LEU A 53 -27.77 20.50 14.15
C LEU A 53 -26.99 21.62 13.44
N ASN A 54 -26.70 21.51 12.14
CA ASN A 54 -25.80 22.41 11.40
C ASN A 54 -26.15 23.90 11.55
N LYS A 55 -27.44 24.25 11.56
CA LYS A 55 -27.98 25.61 11.70
C LYS A 55 -27.58 26.32 13.00
N TYR A 56 -27.12 25.58 14.01
CA TYR A 56 -26.67 26.12 15.29
C TYR A 56 -25.18 26.45 15.34
N PHE A 57 -24.42 26.08 14.30
CA PHE A 57 -22.99 26.31 14.20
C PHE A 57 -22.69 27.52 13.31
N THR A 58 -21.57 28.19 13.58
CA THR A 58 -21.07 29.27 12.71
C THR A 58 -20.65 28.69 11.35
N GLN A 59 -20.47 29.56 10.35
CA GLN A 59 -20.00 29.13 9.03
C GLN A 59 -18.65 28.41 9.11
N GLU A 60 -17.70 28.95 9.87
CA GLU A 60 -16.38 28.34 10.10
C GLU A 60 -16.50 26.96 10.75
N GLU A 61 -17.36 26.80 11.76
CA GLU A 61 -17.62 25.52 12.43
C GLU A 61 -18.27 24.50 11.47
N GLN A 62 -19.17 24.96 10.59
CA GLN A 62 -19.78 24.12 9.57
C GLN A 62 -18.75 23.64 8.54
N GLN A 63 -17.96 24.56 8.00
CA GLN A 63 -16.90 24.28 7.04
C GLN A 63 -15.86 23.30 7.61
N TYR A 64 -15.43 23.55 8.86
CA TYR A 64 -14.54 22.64 9.60
C TYR A 64 -15.13 21.21 9.70
N TYR A 65 -16.40 21.10 10.11
CA TYR A 65 -17.02 19.79 10.25
C TYR A 65 -17.24 19.10 8.90
N TYR A 66 -17.60 19.84 7.85
CA TYR A 66 -17.75 19.28 6.50
C TYR A 66 -16.44 18.66 6.00
N GLY A 67 -15.29 19.30 6.21
CA GLY A 67 -14.00 18.71 5.88
C GLY A 67 -13.70 17.41 6.64
N TRP A 68 -14.20 17.27 7.87
CA TRP A 68 -14.04 16.06 8.68
C TRP A 68 -15.02 14.95 8.29
N LEU A 69 -16.27 15.32 8.03
CA LEU A 69 -17.30 14.43 7.53
C LEU A 69 -16.92 13.87 6.15
N ALA A 70 -16.43 14.72 5.25
CA ALA A 70 -15.96 14.35 3.92
C ALA A 70 -14.79 13.35 3.98
N TYR A 71 -13.88 13.52 4.94
CA TYR A 71 -12.77 12.62 5.15
C TYR A 71 -13.20 11.21 5.54
N GLU A 72 -14.09 11.08 6.52
CA GLU A 72 -14.63 9.76 6.91
C GLU A 72 -15.48 9.17 5.77
N ALA A 73 -16.23 10.00 5.06
CA ALA A 73 -17.00 9.60 3.87
C ALA A 73 -16.10 9.02 2.77
N ALA A 74 -14.97 9.68 2.50
CA ALA A 74 -14.00 9.23 1.50
C ALA A 74 -13.37 7.88 1.90
N HIS A 75 -13.10 7.66 3.19
CA HIS A 75 -12.62 6.39 3.73
C HIS A 75 -13.65 5.24 3.61
N GLU A 76 -14.94 5.56 3.72
CA GLU A 76 -16.04 4.61 3.47
C GLU A 76 -16.38 4.44 1.98
N HIS A 77 -15.72 5.19 1.09
CA HIS A 77 -16.04 5.29 -0.35
C HIS A 77 -17.46 5.77 -0.62
N ASP A 78 -17.98 6.67 0.21
CA ASP A 78 -19.27 7.34 0.00
C ASP A 78 -19.15 8.37 -1.13
N ALA A 79 -20.01 8.24 -2.16
CA ALA A 79 -20.01 9.12 -3.33
C ALA A 79 -20.23 10.61 -2.99
N ARG A 80 -20.81 10.91 -1.82
CA ARG A 80 -21.04 12.29 -1.36
C ARG A 80 -19.80 12.96 -0.78
N ALA A 81 -18.68 12.25 -0.65
CA ALA A 81 -17.46 12.80 -0.07
C ALA A 81 -17.00 14.07 -0.79
N LEU A 82 -17.06 14.11 -2.13
CA LEU A 82 -16.67 15.29 -2.91
C LEU A 82 -17.59 16.49 -2.67
N GLU A 83 -18.90 16.27 -2.58
CA GLU A 83 -19.87 17.31 -2.24
C GLU A 83 -19.55 17.91 -0.86
N TRP A 84 -19.20 17.07 0.11
CA TRP A 84 -18.87 17.54 1.46
C TRP A 84 -17.49 18.21 1.54
N TYR A 85 -16.51 17.80 0.73
CA TYR A 85 -15.27 18.56 0.59
C TYR A 85 -15.52 19.94 -0.02
N ALA A 86 -16.39 20.05 -1.02
CA ALA A 86 -16.78 21.35 -1.58
C ALA A 86 -17.51 22.21 -0.53
N ALA A 87 -18.39 21.62 0.29
CA ALA A 87 -19.06 22.32 1.38
C ALA A 87 -18.11 22.77 2.51
N ALA A 88 -16.92 22.18 2.60
CA ALA A 88 -15.87 22.63 3.52
C ALA A 88 -15.30 24.00 3.12
N GLY A 89 -15.47 24.45 1.88
CA GLY A 89 -14.99 25.74 1.38
C GLY A 89 -13.50 25.95 1.69
N ASP A 90 -13.19 27.09 2.32
CA ASP A 90 -11.82 27.50 2.66
C ASP A 90 -11.31 26.93 4.00
N ALA A 91 -11.98 25.93 4.58
CA ALA A 91 -11.49 25.30 5.80
C ALA A 91 -10.08 24.72 5.59
N THR A 92 -9.18 25.01 6.54
CA THR A 92 -7.84 24.41 6.55
C THR A 92 -7.94 22.90 6.76
N LEU A 93 -7.73 22.14 5.69
CA LEU A 93 -7.67 20.69 5.72
C LEU A 93 -6.29 20.22 6.19
N THR A 94 -6.27 19.19 7.03
CA THR A 94 -5.02 18.47 7.35
C THR A 94 -4.44 17.79 6.11
N PRO A 95 -3.13 17.45 6.10
CA PRO A 95 -2.50 16.70 5.01
C PRO A 95 -3.26 15.41 4.64
N ALA A 96 -3.76 14.68 5.65
CA ALA A 96 -4.56 13.48 5.44
C ALA A 96 -5.92 13.79 4.79
N GLN A 97 -6.59 14.88 5.20
CA GLN A 97 -7.85 15.31 4.59
C GLN A 97 -7.65 15.73 3.12
N GLN A 98 -6.56 16.43 2.79
CA GLN A 98 -6.24 16.77 1.40
C GLN A 98 -5.98 15.52 0.55
N ALA A 99 -5.21 14.57 1.07
CA ALA A 99 -4.95 13.31 0.38
C ALA A 99 -6.25 12.53 0.08
N TRP A 100 -7.19 12.50 1.03
CA TRP A 100 -8.47 11.82 0.84
C TRP A 100 -9.48 12.58 -0.01
N ARG A 101 -9.39 13.92 -0.09
CA ARG A 101 -10.11 14.73 -1.09
C ARG A 101 -9.72 14.29 -2.51
N VAL A 102 -8.42 14.19 -2.77
CA VAL A 102 -7.90 13.75 -4.08
C VAL A 102 -8.30 12.29 -4.36
N ARG A 103 -8.20 11.39 -3.38
CA ARG A 103 -8.64 9.99 -3.55
C ARG A 103 -10.13 9.87 -3.86
N ALA A 104 -10.99 10.67 -3.23
CA ALA A 104 -12.40 10.73 -3.56
C ALA A 104 -12.59 11.20 -5.03
N ALA A 105 -11.85 12.22 -5.46
CA ALA A 105 -11.90 12.74 -6.83
C ALA A 105 -11.44 11.71 -7.86
N LEU A 106 -10.41 10.92 -7.54
CA LEU A 106 -9.91 9.83 -8.38
C LEU A 106 -10.98 8.75 -8.60
N ARG A 107 -11.73 8.35 -7.56
CA ARG A 107 -12.76 7.32 -7.70
C ARG A 107 -13.91 7.76 -8.61
N GLU A 108 -14.28 9.04 -8.54
CA GLU A 108 -15.28 9.65 -9.43
C GLU A 108 -14.70 10.07 -10.79
N GLN A 109 -13.40 9.87 -11.01
CA GLN A 109 -12.67 10.29 -12.21
C GLN A 109 -12.88 11.77 -12.55
N ASN A 110 -13.07 12.60 -11.52
CA ASN A 110 -13.20 14.05 -11.68
C ASN A 110 -11.79 14.66 -11.73
N TRP A 111 -11.18 14.64 -12.91
CA TRP A 111 -9.80 15.08 -13.12
C TRP A 111 -9.56 16.56 -12.77
N HIS A 112 -10.55 17.41 -12.95
CA HIS A 112 -10.48 18.81 -12.50
C HIS A 112 -10.35 18.90 -10.98
N ALA A 113 -11.18 18.16 -10.23
CA ALA A 113 -11.09 18.11 -8.76
C ALA A 113 -9.81 17.42 -8.25
N VAL A 114 -9.25 16.46 -9.00
CA VAL A 114 -7.92 15.89 -8.72
C VAL A 114 -6.83 16.96 -8.82
N TRP A 115 -6.78 17.68 -9.95
CA TRP A 115 -5.80 18.74 -10.17
C TRP A 115 -5.91 19.87 -9.15
N GLU A 116 -7.13 20.34 -8.88
CA GLU A 116 -7.40 21.39 -7.89
C GLU A 116 -7.01 20.94 -6.49
N GLY A 117 -7.44 19.73 -6.09
CA GLY A 117 -7.13 19.16 -4.78
C GLY A 117 -5.63 19.06 -4.54
N ILE A 118 -4.86 18.54 -5.51
CA ILE A 118 -3.39 18.47 -5.41
C ILE A 118 -2.77 19.86 -5.38
N SER A 119 -3.26 20.80 -6.20
CA SER A 119 -2.72 22.17 -6.24
C SER A 119 -2.94 22.94 -4.93
N SER A 120 -3.94 22.53 -4.12
CA SER A 120 -4.20 23.06 -2.77
C SER A 120 -3.39 22.42 -1.64
N MET A 121 -2.61 21.37 -1.93
CA MET A 121 -1.73 20.73 -0.95
C MET A 121 -0.49 21.58 -0.65
N SER A 122 0.16 21.29 0.49
CA SER A 122 1.47 21.91 0.79
C SER A 122 2.52 21.51 -0.25
N VAL A 123 3.60 22.28 -0.34
CA VAL A 123 4.71 22.02 -1.28
C VAL A 123 5.34 20.64 -1.01
N GLU A 124 5.46 20.25 0.25
CA GLU A 124 5.98 18.96 0.67
C GLU A 124 5.13 17.81 0.13
N GLN A 125 3.80 17.92 0.29
CA GLN A 125 2.87 16.94 -0.26
C GLN A 125 2.94 16.92 -1.79
N GLN A 126 2.89 18.08 -2.47
CA GLN A 126 2.96 18.10 -3.94
C GLN A 126 4.22 17.44 -4.51
N ASN A 127 5.32 17.39 -3.74
CA ASN A 127 6.56 16.72 -4.13
C ASN A 127 6.56 15.20 -3.89
N GLU A 128 5.59 14.65 -3.15
CA GLU A 128 5.44 13.19 -3.01
C GLU A 128 5.16 12.56 -4.38
N ALA A 129 5.78 11.41 -4.65
CA ALA A 129 5.63 10.71 -5.94
C ALA A 129 4.17 10.41 -6.32
N THR A 130 3.33 10.10 -5.32
CA THR A 130 1.89 9.88 -5.48
C THR A 130 1.21 11.07 -6.15
N TRP A 131 1.42 12.27 -5.61
CA TRP A 131 0.71 13.46 -6.06
C TRP A 131 1.33 14.05 -7.33
N ARG A 132 2.65 13.89 -7.53
CA ARG A 132 3.29 14.17 -8.83
C ARG A 132 2.65 13.34 -9.95
N TYR A 133 2.53 12.03 -9.77
CA TYR A 133 1.91 11.15 -10.76
C TYR A 133 0.44 11.52 -11.04
N TRP A 134 -0.39 11.63 -9.99
CA TRP A 134 -1.81 11.91 -10.18
C TRP A 134 -2.09 13.32 -10.70
N LYS A 135 -1.23 14.31 -10.40
CA LYS A 135 -1.29 15.64 -11.01
C LYS A 135 -1.00 15.58 -12.50
N ALA A 136 0.04 14.85 -12.90
CA ALA A 136 0.35 14.64 -14.31
C ALA A 136 -0.80 13.92 -15.05
N ARG A 137 -1.38 12.88 -14.44
CA ARG A 137 -2.56 12.19 -14.98
C ARG A 137 -3.77 13.11 -15.15
N ALA A 138 -4.02 13.97 -14.17
CA ALA A 138 -5.08 14.96 -14.26
C ALA A 138 -4.81 15.98 -15.37
N LEU A 139 -3.57 16.45 -15.53
CA LEU A 139 -3.17 17.34 -16.62
C LEU A 139 -3.35 16.70 -18.00
N ILE A 140 -2.94 15.43 -18.18
CA ILE A 140 -3.19 14.68 -19.42
C ILE A 140 -4.69 14.62 -19.72
N ALA A 141 -5.51 14.27 -18.73
CA ALA A 141 -6.96 14.19 -18.89
C ALA A 141 -7.66 15.54 -19.13
N LEU A 142 -6.95 16.66 -18.90
CA LEU A 142 -7.40 18.02 -19.12
C LEU A 142 -6.70 18.67 -20.33
N ASP A 143 -6.11 17.87 -21.22
CA ASP A 143 -5.43 18.32 -22.45
C ASP A 143 -4.19 19.22 -22.22
N HIS A 144 -3.53 19.07 -21.07
CA HIS A 144 -2.30 19.80 -20.68
C HIS A 144 -1.05 18.88 -20.68
N GLU A 145 -0.83 18.13 -21.77
CA GLU A 145 0.21 17.11 -21.86
C GLU A 145 1.64 17.64 -21.63
N ARG A 146 1.96 18.84 -22.11
CA ARG A 146 3.30 19.44 -21.92
C ARG A 146 3.63 19.67 -20.44
N ASP A 147 2.65 20.12 -19.66
CA ASP A 147 2.83 20.35 -18.22
C ASP A 147 2.94 19.01 -17.48
N ALA A 148 2.22 17.99 -17.95
CA ALA A 148 2.35 16.63 -17.42
C ALA A 148 3.74 16.05 -17.69
N GLU A 149 4.30 16.23 -18.89
CA GLU A 149 5.62 15.73 -19.27
C GLU A 149 6.74 16.28 -18.37
N VAL A 150 6.67 17.57 -18.00
CA VAL A 150 7.60 18.21 -17.05
C VAL A 150 7.62 17.49 -15.69
N ILE A 151 6.47 16.97 -15.25
CA ILE A 151 6.35 16.23 -13.98
C ILE A 151 6.78 14.77 -14.16
N LEU A 152 6.36 14.13 -15.25
CA LEU A 152 6.61 12.70 -15.50
C LEU A 152 8.07 12.41 -15.83
N ALA A 153 8.77 13.28 -16.54
CA ALA A 153 10.15 13.05 -16.97
C ALA A 153 11.11 12.79 -15.80
N PRO A 154 11.19 13.62 -14.74
CA PRO A 154 12.01 13.30 -13.57
C PRO A 154 11.45 12.12 -12.78
N LEU A 155 10.13 12.01 -12.62
CA LEU A 155 9.49 10.94 -11.85
C LEU A 155 9.74 9.55 -12.47
N SER A 156 9.82 9.46 -13.80
CA SER A 156 10.08 8.21 -14.54
C SER A 156 11.44 7.57 -14.23
N ARG A 157 12.36 8.34 -13.62
CA ARG A 157 13.69 7.87 -13.20
C ARG A 157 13.69 7.23 -11.81
N GLU A 158 12.55 7.28 -11.10
CA GLU A 158 12.41 6.72 -9.77
C GLU A 158 11.94 5.25 -9.83
N TYR A 159 12.52 4.39 -8.99
CA TYR A 159 12.35 2.92 -9.10
C TYR A 159 11.18 2.35 -8.29
N HIS A 160 10.25 3.18 -7.87
CA HIS A 160 9.05 2.74 -7.16
C HIS A 160 7.83 2.77 -8.07
N TYR A 161 6.72 2.22 -7.58
CA TYR A 161 5.43 2.14 -8.25
C TYR A 161 5.06 3.34 -9.14
N TYR A 162 5.08 4.57 -8.61
CA TYR A 162 4.70 5.76 -9.37
C TYR A 162 5.73 6.21 -10.43
N GLY A 163 7.00 5.85 -10.25
CA GLY A 163 8.03 6.12 -11.24
C GLY A 163 7.96 5.14 -12.41
N GLN A 164 7.63 3.87 -12.14
CA GLN A 164 7.29 2.89 -13.17
C GLN A 164 6.07 3.33 -13.99
N LEU A 165 4.99 3.74 -13.32
CA LEU A 165 3.80 4.25 -14.03
C LEU A 165 4.13 5.51 -14.83
N ALA A 166 4.94 6.42 -14.29
CA ALA A 166 5.34 7.63 -15.03
C ALA A 166 6.18 7.32 -16.27
N ALA A 167 7.09 6.33 -16.19
CA ALA A 167 7.83 5.86 -17.37
C ALA A 167 6.88 5.31 -18.45
N GLU A 168 5.87 4.55 -18.05
CA GLU A 168 4.87 4.00 -18.97
C GLU A 168 3.93 5.07 -19.55
N GLU A 169 3.62 6.16 -18.82
CA GLU A 169 2.90 7.32 -19.39
C GLU A 169 3.71 8.01 -20.50
N LEU A 170 5.04 8.05 -20.39
CA LEU A 170 5.93 8.64 -21.40
C LEU A 170 6.23 7.70 -22.59
N GLY A 171 5.60 6.52 -22.64
CA GLY A 171 5.87 5.49 -23.64
C GLY A 171 7.27 4.87 -23.52
N ALA A 172 7.99 5.13 -22.42
CA ALA A 172 9.24 4.44 -22.14
C ALA A 172 8.93 3.02 -21.66
N ALA A 173 9.68 2.04 -22.14
CA ALA A 173 9.60 0.70 -21.58
C ALA A 173 9.91 0.79 -20.07
N PRO A 174 9.12 0.17 -19.16
CA PRO A 174 9.11 0.40 -17.69
C PRO A 174 10.44 0.17 -16.94
N ALA A 175 11.50 -0.14 -17.69
CA ALA A 175 12.60 -0.96 -17.26
C ALA A 175 13.91 -0.70 -18.01
N ALA A 176 13.99 0.19 -19.00
CA ALA A 176 15.18 0.33 -19.85
C ALA A 176 16.50 0.54 -19.05
N GLY A 177 16.43 1.08 -17.82
CA GLY A 177 17.58 1.26 -16.93
C GLY A 177 17.95 0.10 -15.99
N ILE A 178 17.14 -0.96 -15.86
CA ILE A 178 17.42 -2.08 -14.93
C ILE A 178 18.64 -2.92 -15.37
N VAL A 179 18.93 -2.93 -16.68
CA VAL A 179 19.87 -3.89 -17.30
C VAL A 179 21.31 -3.35 -17.38
N THR A 180 21.53 -2.06 -17.17
CA THR A 180 22.79 -1.41 -17.58
C THR A 180 23.82 -1.26 -16.48
N ALA A 181 23.47 -1.35 -15.20
CA ALA A 181 24.44 -1.23 -14.09
C ALA A 181 24.57 -2.57 -13.34
N LYS A 182 25.45 -3.44 -13.82
CA LYS A 182 26.00 -4.54 -13.01
C LYS A 182 27.27 -4.01 -12.34
N TYR A 183 27.12 -3.23 -11.27
CA TYR A 183 28.27 -3.06 -10.38
C TYR A 183 28.58 -4.44 -9.81
N MET A 184 29.71 -5.02 -10.21
CA MET A 184 30.24 -6.24 -9.59
C MET A 184 31.28 -5.80 -8.58
N PRO A 185 31.01 -5.92 -7.27
CA PRO A 185 32.00 -5.63 -6.25
C PRO A 185 33.26 -6.47 -6.45
N ASP A 186 34.44 -5.86 -6.33
CA ASP A 186 35.70 -6.60 -6.30
C ASP A 186 35.82 -7.39 -4.99
N GLU A 187 36.38 -8.60 -5.05
CA GLU A 187 36.45 -9.48 -3.88
C GLU A 187 37.29 -8.89 -2.75
N THR A 188 38.39 -8.19 -3.06
CA THR A 188 39.22 -7.58 -2.03
C THR A 188 38.47 -6.50 -1.25
N GLU A 189 37.50 -5.85 -1.89
CA GLU A 189 36.69 -4.80 -1.28
C GLU A 189 35.54 -5.36 -0.48
N VAL A 190 34.96 -6.48 -0.92
CA VAL A 190 33.99 -7.24 -0.13
C VAL A 190 34.66 -7.74 1.15
N GLU A 191 35.88 -8.27 1.06
CA GLU A 191 36.66 -8.70 2.23
C GLU A 191 37.01 -7.53 3.15
N ALA A 192 37.45 -6.40 2.61
CA ALA A 192 37.72 -5.19 3.40
C ALA A 192 36.46 -4.66 4.10
N THR A 193 35.30 -4.70 3.44
CA THR A 193 34.01 -4.32 4.02
C THR A 193 33.60 -5.28 5.14
N LEU A 194 33.76 -6.58 4.92
CA LEU A 194 33.52 -7.62 5.93
C LEU A 194 34.47 -7.50 7.14
N ALA A 195 35.67 -6.97 6.95
CA ALA A 195 36.64 -6.74 8.03
C ALA A 195 36.28 -5.56 8.94
N ARG A 196 35.33 -4.69 8.54
CA ARG A 196 34.93 -3.54 9.37
C ARG A 196 34.28 -4.01 10.69
N PRO A 197 34.68 -3.48 11.86
CA PRO A 197 34.16 -3.93 13.15
C PRO A 197 32.64 -3.75 13.35
N ASP A 198 32.06 -2.71 12.76
CA ASP A 198 30.61 -2.44 12.78
C ASP A 198 29.82 -3.47 11.97
N ILE A 199 30.33 -3.85 10.80
CA ILE A 199 29.75 -4.92 9.96
C ILE A 199 29.84 -6.27 10.66
N GLN A 200 31.01 -6.63 11.21
CA GLN A 200 31.17 -7.89 11.95
C GLN A 200 30.24 -7.97 13.17
N ARG A 201 30.12 -6.88 13.93
CA ARG A 201 29.21 -6.81 15.07
C ARG A 201 27.75 -6.98 14.63
N THR A 202 27.35 -6.34 13.53
CA THR A 202 26.01 -6.53 12.96
C THR A 202 25.76 -7.99 12.60
N ILE A 203 26.68 -8.66 11.91
CA ILE A 203 26.55 -10.07 11.52
C ILE A 203 26.42 -10.97 12.76
N LEU A 204 27.23 -10.73 13.80
CA LEU A 204 27.16 -11.51 15.04
C LEU A 204 25.82 -11.34 15.76
N LEU A 205 25.35 -10.10 15.94
CA LEU A 205 24.05 -9.83 16.53
C LEU A 205 22.92 -10.47 15.71
N TYR A 206 23.01 -10.40 14.38
CA TYR A 206 22.05 -11.03 13.49
C TYR A 206 22.03 -12.55 13.68
N ARG A 207 23.19 -13.22 13.70
CA ARG A 207 23.29 -14.68 13.92
C ARG A 207 22.77 -15.12 15.28
N MET A 208 22.92 -14.28 16.31
CA MET A 208 22.37 -14.52 17.66
C MET A 208 20.85 -14.29 17.76
N GLY A 209 20.19 -13.84 16.68
CA GLY A 209 18.78 -13.50 16.70
C GLY A 209 18.46 -12.16 17.34
N LEU A 210 19.46 -11.36 17.71
CA LEU A 210 19.33 -10.00 18.26
C LEU A 210 19.03 -9.01 17.11
N ARG A 211 17.86 -9.17 16.50
CA ARG A 211 17.46 -8.48 15.26
C ARG A 211 17.36 -6.96 15.42
N THR A 212 16.85 -6.48 16.55
CA THR A 212 16.69 -5.05 16.82
C THR A 212 18.03 -4.36 16.99
N GLU A 213 18.94 -4.99 17.73
CA GLU A 213 20.31 -4.53 17.97
C GLU A 213 21.11 -4.54 16.66
N ALA A 214 21.03 -5.64 15.90
CA ALA A 214 21.64 -5.72 14.57
C ALA A 214 21.11 -4.63 13.63
N ALA A 215 19.80 -4.34 13.66
CA ALA A 215 19.23 -3.28 12.84
C ALA A 215 19.79 -1.90 13.18
N LYS A 216 19.92 -1.58 14.46
CA LYS A 216 20.49 -0.30 14.93
C LYS A 216 21.97 -0.16 14.55
N GLU A 217 22.75 -1.22 14.72
CA GLU A 217 24.17 -1.25 14.34
C GLU A 217 24.33 -1.10 12.82
N TRP A 218 23.50 -1.79 12.04
CA TRP A 218 23.47 -1.64 10.59
C TRP A 218 23.13 -0.21 10.17
N ASP A 219 22.08 0.37 10.75
CA ASP A 219 21.66 1.74 10.43
C ASP A 219 22.72 2.77 10.76
N TRP A 220 23.53 2.52 11.80
CA TRP A 220 24.71 3.32 12.13
C TRP A 220 25.82 3.13 11.11
N ALA A 221 26.17 1.88 10.78
CA ALA A 221 27.24 1.54 9.83
C ALA A 221 27.01 2.10 8.41
N MET A 222 25.73 2.27 8.02
CA MET A 222 25.32 2.77 6.70
C MET A 222 25.33 4.30 6.59
N ARG A 223 25.62 5.06 7.67
CA ARG A 223 25.59 6.52 7.63
C ARG A 223 26.77 7.09 6.86
N GLY A 224 26.50 8.00 5.94
CA GLY A 224 27.52 8.71 5.18
C GLY A 224 28.23 7.87 4.12
N LEU A 225 27.82 6.60 3.94
CA LEU A 225 28.34 5.76 2.86
C LEU A 225 27.84 6.25 1.51
N ASP A 226 28.72 6.22 0.51
CA ASP A 226 28.34 6.47 -0.88
C ASP A 226 27.64 5.25 -1.51
N ASP A 227 27.17 5.38 -2.76
CA ASP A 227 26.46 4.30 -3.44
C ASP A 227 27.29 3.01 -3.56
N ARG A 228 28.60 3.15 -3.78
CA ARG A 228 29.49 2.02 -3.98
C ARG A 228 29.72 1.26 -2.67
N GLU A 229 29.97 1.99 -1.59
CA GLU A 229 30.10 1.45 -0.24
C GLU A 229 28.79 0.79 0.24
N LEU A 230 27.64 1.39 -0.11
CA LEU A 230 26.32 0.79 0.16
C LEU A 230 26.12 -0.53 -0.59
N LEU A 231 26.55 -0.63 -1.85
CA LEU A 231 26.46 -1.87 -2.63
C LEU A 231 27.43 -2.94 -2.11
N LEU A 232 28.64 -2.57 -1.69
CA LEU A 232 29.58 -3.47 -1.02
C LEU A 232 28.99 -4.03 0.28
N ALA A 233 28.42 -3.17 1.13
CA ALA A 233 27.74 -3.60 2.34
C ALA A 233 26.54 -4.50 2.03
N ALA A 234 25.74 -4.15 1.02
CA ALA A 234 24.60 -4.96 0.60
C ALA A 234 25.03 -6.36 0.13
N GLU A 235 26.17 -6.48 -0.56
CA GLU A 235 26.72 -7.78 -0.98
C GLU A 235 27.23 -8.59 0.21
N VAL A 236 27.95 -7.96 1.16
CA VAL A 236 28.35 -8.63 2.41
C VAL A 236 27.13 -9.17 3.18
N ALA A 237 26.07 -8.38 3.29
CA ALA A 237 24.83 -8.81 3.92
C ALA A 237 24.18 -9.98 3.17
N ARG A 238 24.12 -9.91 1.82
CA ARG A 238 23.56 -11.00 0.99
C ARG A 238 24.32 -12.32 1.19
N ARG A 239 25.66 -12.29 1.18
CA ARG A 239 26.52 -13.47 1.40
C ARG A 239 26.38 -14.08 2.80
N ASN A 240 25.80 -13.34 3.75
CA ASN A 240 25.56 -13.78 5.12
C ASN A 240 24.07 -14.06 5.41
N ASP A 241 23.23 -14.24 4.38
CA ASP A 241 21.78 -14.48 4.48
C ASP A 241 21.02 -13.37 5.24
N MET A 242 21.57 -12.16 5.24
CA MET A 242 20.97 -10.95 5.81
C MET A 242 20.22 -10.19 4.71
N TYR A 243 19.28 -10.87 4.04
CA TYR A 243 18.59 -10.34 2.85
C TYR A 243 17.84 -9.02 3.12
N ASP A 244 17.25 -8.86 4.31
CA ASP A 244 16.61 -7.61 4.74
C ASP A 244 17.61 -6.44 4.81
N ARG A 245 18.84 -6.69 5.28
CA ARG A 245 19.92 -5.70 5.35
C ARG A 245 20.52 -5.42 3.97
N SER A 246 20.65 -6.44 3.13
CA SER A 246 21.07 -6.29 1.74
C SER A 246 20.14 -5.36 0.97
N ILE A 247 18.83 -5.65 1.02
CA ILE A 247 17.79 -4.80 0.41
C ILE A 247 17.80 -3.39 1.02
N ASN A 248 18.00 -3.28 2.34
CA ASN A 248 18.05 -1.98 3.03
C ASN A 248 19.19 -1.10 2.51
N ALA A 249 20.41 -1.62 2.39
CA ALA A 249 21.55 -0.84 1.90
C ALA A 249 21.43 -0.54 0.41
N ALA A 250 21.06 -1.53 -0.41
CA ALA A 250 20.92 -1.35 -1.86
C ALA A 250 19.79 -0.35 -2.22
N ASN A 251 18.74 -0.21 -1.40
CA ASN A 251 17.70 0.79 -1.63
C ASN A 251 18.13 2.23 -1.30
N ARG A 252 19.21 2.44 -0.53
CA ARG A 252 19.70 3.78 -0.16
C ARG A 252 20.52 4.46 -1.26
N THR A 253 20.99 3.69 -2.24
CA THR A 253 21.77 4.22 -3.36
C THR A 253 20.98 5.23 -4.18
N VAL A 254 21.63 6.25 -4.73
CA VAL A 254 21.02 7.36 -5.48
C VAL A 254 21.29 7.27 -6.98
N ASN A 255 22.53 7.04 -7.40
CA ASN A 255 22.96 7.08 -8.80
C ASN A 255 23.45 5.72 -9.32
N LEU A 256 24.18 4.97 -8.49
CA LEU A 256 24.69 3.64 -8.84
C LEU A 256 23.82 2.56 -8.19
N HIS A 257 23.23 1.69 -9.00
CA HIS A 257 22.31 0.65 -8.53
C HIS A 257 22.77 -0.74 -8.96
N ASP A 258 22.50 -1.73 -8.11
CA ASP A 258 22.48 -3.15 -8.50
C ASP A 258 21.10 -3.74 -8.15
N PHE A 259 20.34 -4.10 -9.18
CA PHE A 259 19.01 -4.65 -9.01
C PHE A 259 19.01 -6.07 -8.44
N ASN A 260 20.11 -6.83 -8.57
CA ASN A 260 20.23 -8.14 -7.93
C ASN A 260 20.29 -8.03 -6.40
N LEU A 261 20.84 -6.92 -5.88
CA LEU A 261 20.90 -6.62 -4.45
C LEU A 261 19.60 -5.96 -3.93
N ARG A 262 18.91 -5.18 -4.78
CA ARG A 262 17.60 -4.60 -4.43
C ARG A 262 16.45 -5.61 -4.44
N TYR A 263 16.56 -6.63 -5.29
CA TYR A 263 15.58 -7.68 -5.54
C TYR A 263 16.25 -9.06 -5.52
N PRO A 264 16.84 -9.48 -4.38
CA PRO A 264 17.44 -10.80 -4.28
C PRO A 264 16.34 -11.87 -4.44
N ALA A 265 16.74 -13.04 -4.93
CA ALA A 265 15.86 -14.19 -5.14
C ALA A 265 16.35 -15.44 -4.38
N PRO A 266 16.44 -15.40 -3.04
CA PRO A 266 16.81 -16.58 -2.27
C PRO A 266 15.71 -17.65 -2.32
N TYR A 267 16.07 -18.89 -2.01
CA TYR A 267 15.16 -20.03 -1.92
C TYR A 267 14.41 -20.41 -3.21
N ARG A 268 14.91 -19.96 -4.38
CA ARG A 268 14.25 -20.18 -5.68
C ARG A 268 13.97 -21.65 -5.98
N GLU A 269 14.96 -22.51 -5.72
CA GLU A 269 14.84 -23.95 -5.86
C GLU A 269 13.75 -24.55 -4.95
N ALA A 270 13.71 -24.15 -3.67
CA ALA A 270 12.69 -24.61 -2.74
C ALA A 270 11.28 -24.11 -3.09
N LEU A 271 11.19 -22.94 -3.72
CA LEU A 271 9.93 -22.35 -4.16
C LEU A 271 9.33 -23.09 -5.37
N GLN A 272 10.15 -23.63 -6.27
CA GLN A 272 9.70 -24.21 -7.55
C GLN A 272 8.58 -25.24 -7.39
N ALA A 273 8.72 -26.17 -6.44
CA ALA A 273 7.69 -27.20 -6.21
C ALA A 273 6.32 -26.60 -5.82
N SER A 274 6.32 -25.48 -5.09
CA SER A 274 5.09 -24.79 -4.69
C SER A 274 4.49 -23.94 -5.82
N ILE A 275 5.33 -23.42 -6.71
CA ILE A 275 4.91 -22.73 -7.94
C ILE A 275 4.18 -23.71 -8.85
N ASP A 276 4.80 -24.86 -9.11
CA ASP A 276 4.25 -25.88 -10.00
C ASP A 276 2.97 -26.50 -9.43
N GLU A 277 2.93 -26.76 -8.12
CA GLU A 277 1.74 -27.34 -7.45
C GLU A 277 0.51 -26.42 -7.54
N HIS A 278 0.70 -25.10 -7.42
CA HIS A 278 -0.41 -24.15 -7.30
C HIS A 278 -0.65 -23.30 -8.53
N ASP A 279 0.20 -23.40 -9.56
CA ASP A 279 0.09 -22.63 -10.80
C ASP A 279 -0.01 -21.11 -10.50
N VAL A 280 1.01 -20.59 -9.81
CA VAL A 280 1.14 -19.17 -9.45
C VAL A 280 2.37 -18.57 -10.10
N GLU A 281 2.30 -17.30 -10.48
CA GLU A 281 3.43 -16.62 -11.11
C GLU A 281 4.60 -16.43 -10.13
N GLU A 282 5.77 -16.98 -10.46
CA GLU A 282 6.97 -16.90 -9.62
C GLU A 282 7.36 -15.46 -9.26
N ALA A 283 7.36 -14.55 -10.24
CA ALA A 283 7.72 -13.15 -10.00
C ALA A 283 6.75 -12.44 -9.04
N TRP A 284 5.47 -12.80 -9.07
CA TRP A 284 4.47 -12.24 -8.16
C TRP A 284 4.66 -12.79 -6.74
N VAL A 285 5.00 -14.09 -6.61
CA VAL A 285 5.34 -14.70 -5.31
C VAL A 285 6.56 -14.02 -4.69
N TYR A 286 7.62 -13.78 -5.48
CA TYR A 286 8.79 -13.03 -5.00
C TYR A 286 8.46 -11.58 -4.65
N GLY A 287 7.62 -10.92 -5.45
CA GLY A 287 7.16 -9.56 -5.19
C GLY A 287 6.43 -9.43 -3.85
N LEU A 288 5.63 -10.45 -3.51
CA LEU A 288 4.93 -10.59 -2.23
C LEU A 288 5.91 -10.90 -1.09
N MET A 289 6.75 -11.93 -1.22
CA MET A 289 7.73 -12.32 -0.18
C MET A 289 8.67 -11.18 0.20
N ARG A 290 9.12 -10.40 -0.79
CA ARG A 290 9.94 -9.20 -0.56
C ARG A 290 9.22 -8.18 0.31
N GLN A 291 7.92 -7.99 0.08
CA GLN A 291 7.12 -7.02 0.82
C GLN A 291 6.74 -7.54 2.22
N GLU A 292 6.44 -8.83 2.36
CA GLU A 292 6.01 -9.43 3.62
C GLU A 292 7.15 -9.57 4.65
N SER A 293 8.29 -10.11 4.23
CA SER A 293 9.36 -10.50 5.17
C SER A 293 10.74 -10.00 4.81
N ARG A 294 10.92 -9.43 3.60
CA ARG A 294 12.24 -9.21 2.99
C ARG A 294 13.12 -10.47 3.06
N PHE A 295 12.49 -11.63 2.86
CA PHE A 295 13.12 -12.96 2.86
C PHE A 295 13.62 -13.46 4.22
N VAL A 296 13.15 -12.89 5.33
CA VAL A 296 13.45 -13.39 6.68
C VAL A 296 12.52 -14.57 7.01
N THR A 297 13.07 -15.79 7.01
CA THR A 297 12.31 -17.05 7.15
C THR A 297 11.56 -17.21 8.47
N HIS A 298 12.06 -16.60 9.54
CA HIS A 298 11.45 -16.66 10.87
C HIS A 298 10.67 -15.39 11.25
N ALA A 299 10.39 -14.51 10.28
CA ALA A 299 9.68 -13.26 10.52
C ALA A 299 8.34 -13.50 11.24
N ARG A 300 8.04 -12.65 12.22
CA ARG A 300 6.79 -12.68 12.98
C ARG A 300 6.27 -11.27 13.18
N SER A 301 5.03 -11.01 12.78
CA SER A 301 4.38 -9.72 13.05
C SER A 301 3.81 -9.67 14.47
N ASP A 302 3.54 -8.46 14.96
CA ASP A 302 2.91 -8.22 16.27
C ASP A 302 1.55 -8.90 16.40
N VAL A 303 0.82 -9.00 15.28
CA VAL A 303 -0.50 -9.66 15.20
C VAL A 303 -0.41 -11.16 14.93
N GLY A 304 0.80 -11.71 14.77
CA GLY A 304 1.07 -13.14 14.73
C GLY A 304 1.19 -13.78 13.34
N ALA A 305 1.27 -12.98 12.27
CA ALA A 305 1.63 -13.48 10.94
C ALA A 305 3.05 -14.07 10.96
N ALA A 306 3.30 -15.12 10.17
CA ALA A 306 4.53 -15.91 10.31
C ALA A 306 5.18 -16.31 8.99
N GLY A 307 6.52 -16.32 9.03
CA GLY A 307 7.40 -16.83 7.98
C GLY A 307 7.55 -15.89 6.78
N LEU A 308 8.12 -16.43 5.70
CA LEU A 308 8.46 -15.67 4.48
C LEU A 308 7.27 -14.95 3.84
N MET A 309 6.13 -15.61 3.82
CA MET A 309 4.90 -15.12 3.20
C MET A 309 3.90 -14.56 4.24
N GLN A 310 4.34 -14.35 5.48
CA GLN A 310 3.56 -13.75 6.60
C GLN A 310 2.11 -14.28 6.68
N ILE A 311 1.96 -15.59 6.78
CA ILE A 311 0.63 -16.21 6.80
C ILE A 311 0.07 -16.15 8.22
N MET A 312 -1.18 -15.72 8.36
CA MET A 312 -1.88 -15.75 9.65
C MET A 312 -2.14 -17.18 10.12
N PRO A 313 -2.06 -17.49 11.43
CA PRO A 313 -2.21 -18.87 11.93
C PRO A 313 -3.55 -19.52 11.55
N ASP A 314 -4.62 -18.74 11.45
CA ASP A 314 -5.96 -19.21 11.10
C ASP A 314 -6.05 -19.52 9.61
N THR A 315 -5.51 -18.64 8.76
CA THR A 315 -5.35 -18.86 7.32
C THR A 315 -4.51 -20.10 7.05
N ALA A 316 -3.40 -20.28 7.77
CA ALA A 316 -2.53 -21.44 7.60
C ALA A 316 -3.23 -22.75 7.98
N ARG A 317 -3.99 -22.78 9.09
CA ARG A 317 -4.80 -23.96 9.46
C ARG A 317 -5.86 -24.28 8.40
N TRP A 318 -6.50 -23.25 7.86
CA TRP A 318 -7.49 -23.41 6.80
C TRP A 318 -6.84 -23.92 5.50
N ALA A 319 -5.73 -23.33 5.06
CA ALA A 319 -4.99 -23.72 3.87
C ALA A 319 -4.46 -25.15 3.98
N ALA A 320 -3.86 -25.51 5.12
CA ALA A 320 -3.36 -26.86 5.38
C ALA A 320 -4.46 -27.93 5.23
N ARG A 321 -5.67 -27.64 5.71
CA ARG A 321 -6.82 -28.55 5.51
C ARG A 321 -7.23 -28.65 4.06
N ARG A 322 -7.21 -27.54 3.32
CA ARG A 322 -7.61 -27.49 1.90
C ARG A 322 -6.65 -28.27 1.00
N ILE A 323 -5.35 -28.19 1.26
CA ILE A 323 -4.32 -28.95 0.50
C ILE A 323 -4.09 -30.36 1.04
N GLY A 324 -4.82 -30.79 2.07
CA GLY A 324 -4.67 -32.12 2.65
C GLY A 324 -3.33 -32.35 3.40
N LEU A 325 -2.71 -31.30 3.93
CA LEU A 325 -1.46 -31.39 4.70
C LEU A 325 -1.71 -32.10 6.04
N LYS A 326 -1.46 -33.41 6.06
CA LYS A 326 -1.65 -34.26 7.24
C LYS A 326 -0.67 -33.87 8.35
N GLY A 327 -1.15 -33.89 9.59
CA GLY A 327 -0.32 -33.63 10.76
C GLY A 327 0.12 -32.17 10.94
N TYR A 328 -0.52 -31.21 10.27
CA TYR A 328 -0.20 -29.80 10.44
C TYR A 328 -0.33 -29.34 11.91
N ARG A 329 0.72 -28.70 12.43
CA ARG A 329 0.78 -28.10 13.77
C ARG A 329 1.24 -26.65 13.64
N LYS A 330 0.81 -25.78 14.56
CA LYS A 330 1.06 -24.32 14.48
C LYS A 330 2.54 -23.96 14.24
N GLY A 331 3.49 -24.68 14.84
CA GLY A 331 4.92 -24.41 14.67
C GLY A 331 5.47 -24.70 13.26
N LEU A 332 4.80 -25.53 12.46
CA LEU A 332 5.28 -25.89 11.12
C LEU A 332 5.22 -24.70 10.14
N ILE A 333 4.41 -23.68 10.41
CA ILE A 333 4.33 -22.47 9.58
C ILE A 333 5.67 -21.72 9.44
N HIS A 334 6.62 -21.98 10.34
CA HIS A 334 7.96 -21.40 10.32
C HIS A 334 8.97 -22.24 9.51
N GLN A 335 8.62 -23.45 9.09
CA GLN A 335 9.44 -24.24 8.18
C GLN A 335 9.30 -23.68 6.76
N LEU A 336 10.42 -23.54 6.06
CA LEU A 336 10.51 -22.94 4.73
C LEU A 336 9.47 -23.53 3.77
N ASP A 337 9.54 -24.83 3.53
CA ASP A 337 8.70 -25.52 2.54
C ASP A 337 7.21 -25.46 2.90
N VAL A 338 6.88 -25.57 4.19
CA VAL A 338 5.50 -25.46 4.67
C VAL A 338 4.97 -24.05 4.48
N ASN A 339 5.77 -23.02 4.77
CA ASN A 339 5.36 -21.63 4.59
C ASN A 339 5.13 -21.30 3.11
N LEU A 340 6.07 -21.70 2.24
CA LEU A 340 5.96 -21.47 0.79
C LEU A 340 4.74 -22.19 0.22
N ARG A 341 4.53 -23.46 0.57
CA ARG A 341 3.41 -24.26 0.07
C ARG A 341 2.06 -23.70 0.53
N LEU A 342 1.93 -23.31 1.80
CA LEU A 342 0.68 -22.72 2.32
C LEU A 342 0.41 -21.32 1.75
N GLY A 343 1.46 -20.51 1.57
CA GLY A 343 1.34 -19.14 1.10
C GLY A 343 0.98 -19.06 -0.38
N THR A 344 1.67 -19.85 -1.22
CA THR A 344 1.35 -19.99 -2.65
C THR A 344 -0.05 -20.56 -2.86
N TYR A 345 -0.49 -21.54 -2.05
CA TYR A 345 -1.87 -22.01 -2.07
C TYR A 345 -2.87 -20.88 -1.77
N TYR A 346 -2.64 -20.13 -0.68
CA TYR A 346 -3.57 -19.05 -0.30
C TYR A 346 -3.60 -17.95 -1.36
N MET A 347 -2.44 -17.62 -1.93
CA MET A 347 -2.28 -16.69 -3.03
C MET A 347 -3.07 -17.11 -4.28
N LYS A 348 -2.95 -18.38 -4.73
CA LYS A 348 -3.78 -18.93 -5.81
C LYS A 348 -5.27 -18.86 -5.46
N ASN A 349 -5.63 -19.22 -4.23
CA ASN A 349 -7.03 -19.22 -3.80
C ASN A 349 -7.66 -17.83 -3.90
N VAL A 350 -6.98 -16.79 -3.41
CA VAL A 350 -7.50 -15.42 -3.53
C VAL A 350 -7.46 -14.94 -4.97
N TYR A 351 -6.46 -15.31 -5.75
CA TYR A 351 -6.37 -14.98 -7.18
C TYR A 351 -7.57 -15.50 -7.96
N SER A 352 -7.86 -16.81 -7.88
CA SER A 352 -9.01 -17.40 -8.57
C SER A 352 -10.35 -16.91 -8.03
N ARG A 353 -10.43 -16.47 -6.78
CA ARG A 353 -11.66 -15.88 -6.21
C ARG A 353 -12.00 -14.51 -6.82
N PHE A 354 -11.01 -13.79 -7.32
CA PHE A 354 -11.16 -12.44 -7.85
C PHE A 354 -11.00 -12.38 -9.37
N ASP A 355 -11.47 -13.41 -10.07
CA ASP A 355 -11.46 -13.50 -11.54
C ASP A 355 -10.05 -13.23 -12.11
N ASP A 356 -9.02 -13.78 -11.47
CA ASP A 356 -7.61 -13.66 -11.86
C ASP A 356 -7.09 -12.20 -11.88
N ASN A 357 -7.65 -11.33 -11.02
CA ASN A 357 -7.15 -9.97 -10.84
C ASN A 357 -6.07 -9.89 -9.74
N PRO A 358 -4.79 -9.61 -10.07
CA PRO A 358 -3.69 -9.64 -9.10
C PRO A 358 -3.74 -8.51 -8.06
N VAL A 359 -4.38 -7.37 -8.39
CA VAL A 359 -4.57 -6.24 -7.48
C VAL A 359 -5.54 -6.60 -6.35
N LEU A 360 -6.70 -7.17 -6.72
CA LEU A 360 -7.69 -7.64 -5.75
C LEU A 360 -7.15 -8.81 -4.92
N ALA A 361 -6.44 -9.73 -5.55
CA ALA A 361 -5.82 -10.87 -4.88
C ALA A 361 -4.79 -10.40 -3.84
N SER A 362 -3.91 -9.47 -4.19
CA SER A 362 -2.92 -8.89 -3.27
C SER A 362 -3.60 -8.12 -2.13
N THR A 363 -4.67 -7.39 -2.42
CA THR A 363 -5.49 -6.71 -1.41
C THR A 363 -6.14 -7.71 -0.46
N ALA A 364 -6.65 -8.83 -0.99
CA ALA A 364 -7.28 -9.88 -0.21
C ALA A 364 -6.29 -10.68 0.63
N TYR A 365 -5.07 -10.84 0.13
CA TYR A 365 -3.99 -11.49 0.87
C TYR A 365 -3.69 -10.71 2.16
N ASN A 366 -3.51 -9.39 2.06
CA ASN A 366 -3.16 -8.53 3.19
C ASN A 366 -4.36 -8.15 4.08
N ALA A 367 -5.49 -7.72 3.50
CA ALA A 367 -6.62 -7.17 4.24
C ALA A 367 -7.83 -8.11 4.37
N GLY A 368 -7.77 -9.28 3.73
CA GLY A 368 -8.84 -10.27 3.68
C GLY A 368 -9.81 -10.08 2.49
N PRO A 369 -10.39 -11.18 1.94
CA PRO A 369 -11.25 -11.12 0.77
C PRO A 369 -12.49 -10.22 0.92
N THR A 370 -13.08 -10.17 2.12
CA THR A 370 -14.26 -9.32 2.38
C THR A 370 -13.96 -7.84 2.15
N ARG A 371 -12.78 -7.37 2.58
CA ARG A 371 -12.37 -5.97 2.39
C ARG A 371 -12.02 -5.69 0.94
N ALA A 372 -11.23 -6.55 0.31
CA ALA A 372 -10.90 -6.44 -1.11
C ALA A 372 -12.15 -6.31 -1.99
N ASN A 373 -13.17 -7.14 -1.72
CA ASN A 373 -14.46 -7.09 -2.38
C ASN A 373 -15.24 -5.79 -2.11
N ARG A 374 -15.28 -5.36 -0.85
CA ARG A 374 -16.03 -4.16 -0.40
C ARG A 374 -15.47 -2.88 -1.00
N TRP A 375 -14.16 -2.78 -1.19
CA TRP A 375 -13.48 -1.57 -1.67
C TRP A 375 -13.55 -1.35 -3.18
N ARG A 376 -14.13 -2.31 -3.93
CA ARG A 376 -14.37 -2.14 -5.37
C ARG A 376 -15.39 -1.02 -5.60
N GLY A 377 -15.32 -0.38 -6.76
CA GLY A 377 -16.28 0.63 -7.17
C GLY A 377 -17.65 0.04 -7.52
N GLU A 378 -18.65 0.92 -7.60
CA GLU A 378 -19.94 0.56 -8.20
C GLU A 378 -19.85 0.36 -9.71
N VAL A 379 -18.87 1.00 -10.33
CA VAL A 379 -18.44 0.85 -11.72
C VAL A 379 -17.02 0.27 -11.75
N PRO A 380 -16.57 -0.30 -12.89
CA PRO A 380 -15.18 -0.70 -13.05
C PRO A 380 -14.22 0.47 -12.76
N LEU A 381 -13.12 0.18 -12.08
CA LEU A 381 -12.09 1.17 -11.73
C LEU A 381 -10.75 0.75 -12.33
N GLU A 382 -9.98 1.72 -12.81
CA GLU A 382 -8.55 1.50 -13.09
C GLU A 382 -7.86 0.91 -11.85
N GLY A 383 -7.03 -0.11 -12.02
CA GLY A 383 -6.35 -0.80 -10.92
C GLY A 383 -5.47 0.13 -10.08
N ALA A 384 -4.85 1.15 -10.70
CA ALA A 384 -4.08 2.16 -9.99
C ALA A 384 -4.96 3.04 -9.08
N ILE A 385 -6.16 3.41 -9.55
CA ILE A 385 -7.15 4.16 -8.76
C ILE A 385 -7.66 3.29 -7.62
N TYR A 386 -7.96 2.01 -7.88
CA TYR A 386 -8.34 1.08 -6.81
C TYR A 386 -7.25 1.00 -5.75
N ALA A 387 -6.00 0.74 -6.14
CA ALA A 387 -4.88 0.62 -5.23
C ALA A 387 -4.68 1.89 -4.38
N GLU A 388 -4.65 3.08 -4.99
CA GLU A 388 -4.43 4.35 -4.27
C GLU A 388 -5.62 4.75 -3.38
N THR A 389 -6.80 4.18 -3.61
CA THR A 389 -8.01 4.51 -2.84
C THR A 389 -8.35 3.46 -1.79
N ILE A 390 -7.52 2.43 -1.59
CA ILE A 390 -7.67 1.48 -0.48
C ILE A 390 -7.64 2.25 0.87
N PRO A 391 -8.66 2.12 1.74
CA PRO A 391 -8.76 2.85 3.00
C PRO A 391 -7.65 2.61 4.00
N TYR A 392 -7.11 1.39 4.05
CA TYR A 392 -6.03 1.05 4.95
C TYR A 392 -4.70 1.42 4.30
N GLU A 393 -3.98 2.35 4.92
CA GLU A 393 -2.70 2.84 4.41
C GLU A 393 -1.68 1.72 4.22
N GLU A 394 -1.57 0.82 5.22
CA GLU A 394 -0.71 -0.37 5.14
C GLU A 394 -1.02 -1.21 3.90
N THR A 395 -2.30 -1.51 3.65
CA THR A 395 -2.73 -2.32 2.50
C THR A 395 -2.54 -1.57 1.18
N ARG A 396 -2.83 -0.27 1.14
CA ARG A 396 -2.62 0.59 -0.03
C ARG A 396 -1.16 0.56 -0.48
N ASP A 397 -0.24 0.74 0.46
CA ASP A 397 1.18 0.71 0.18
C ASP A 397 1.69 -0.68 -0.14
N TYR A 398 1.17 -1.70 0.55
CA TYR A 398 1.45 -3.10 0.27
C TYR A 398 1.16 -3.45 -1.19
N VAL A 399 -0.07 -3.18 -1.66
CA VAL A 399 -0.50 -3.56 -3.02
C VAL A 399 0.36 -2.88 -4.07
N LYS A 400 0.60 -1.57 -3.95
CA LYS A 400 1.49 -0.82 -4.86
C LYS A 400 2.89 -1.43 -4.90
N LYS A 401 3.47 -1.76 -3.73
CA LYS A 401 4.81 -2.36 -3.65
C LYS A 401 4.86 -3.77 -4.21
N VAL A 402 3.88 -4.63 -3.94
CA VAL A 402 3.84 -6.00 -4.49
C VAL A 402 3.75 -5.98 -6.01
N MET A 403 2.86 -5.17 -6.59
CA MET A 403 2.74 -5.04 -8.05
C MET A 403 4.04 -4.51 -8.66
N SER A 404 4.61 -3.44 -8.10
CA SER A 404 5.88 -2.88 -8.58
C SER A 404 7.05 -3.87 -8.48
N ASN A 405 7.16 -4.59 -7.34
CA ASN A 405 8.18 -5.61 -7.15
C ASN A 405 8.04 -6.75 -8.17
N THR A 406 6.81 -7.14 -8.51
CA THR A 406 6.53 -8.20 -9.48
C THR A 406 7.14 -7.88 -10.84
N ILE A 407 7.01 -6.64 -11.31
CA ILE A 407 7.60 -6.19 -12.58
C ILE A 407 9.14 -6.28 -12.54
N TYR A 408 9.77 -5.90 -11.43
CA TYR A 408 11.23 -6.04 -11.27
C TYR A 408 11.67 -7.50 -11.29
N TYR A 409 10.97 -8.38 -10.55
CA TYR A 409 11.31 -9.80 -10.52
C TYR A 409 11.10 -10.49 -11.87
N ALA A 410 9.97 -10.22 -12.54
CA ALA A 410 9.68 -10.80 -13.84
C ALA A 410 10.78 -10.46 -14.85
N LYS A 411 11.24 -9.21 -14.83
CA LYS A 411 12.38 -8.79 -15.64
C LYS A 411 13.70 -9.47 -15.25
N LEU A 412 14.04 -9.53 -13.97
CA LEU A 412 15.28 -10.15 -13.50
C LEU A 412 15.34 -11.65 -13.83
N PHE A 413 14.19 -12.31 -13.85
CA PHE A 413 14.07 -13.71 -14.21
C PHE A 413 14.01 -13.95 -15.72
N GLY A 414 13.94 -12.89 -16.53
CA GLY A 414 13.78 -13.00 -17.98
C GLY A 414 12.42 -13.55 -18.39
N HIS A 415 11.41 -13.44 -17.53
CA HIS A 415 10.06 -13.86 -17.84
C HIS A 415 9.40 -12.85 -18.78
N PRO A 416 8.51 -13.29 -19.68
CA PRO A 416 7.57 -12.37 -20.32
C PRO A 416 6.79 -11.63 -19.23
N SER A 417 6.90 -10.30 -19.21
CA SER A 417 6.21 -9.47 -18.23
C SER A 417 5.35 -8.45 -18.95
N GLU A 418 4.07 -8.41 -18.62
CA GLU A 418 3.22 -7.26 -18.90
C GLU A 418 3.77 -5.99 -18.21
N SER A 419 3.37 -4.82 -18.70
CA SER A 419 3.64 -3.54 -18.04
C SER A 419 2.95 -3.47 -16.67
N LEU A 420 3.39 -2.56 -15.79
CA LEU A 420 2.73 -2.34 -14.52
C LEU A 420 1.27 -1.91 -14.71
N LYS A 421 0.98 -1.02 -15.69
CA LYS A 421 -0.40 -0.64 -16.02
C LYS A 421 -1.26 -1.80 -16.45
N GLU A 422 -0.77 -2.67 -17.33
CA GLU A 422 -1.49 -3.87 -17.77
C GLU A 422 -1.77 -4.81 -16.60
N ARG A 423 -0.77 -5.05 -15.74
CA ARG A 423 -0.92 -5.84 -14.52
C ARG A 423 -1.96 -5.28 -13.57
N LEU A 424 -1.98 -3.96 -13.40
CA LEU A 424 -2.98 -3.30 -12.58
C LEU A 424 -4.37 -3.43 -13.19
N GLY A 425 -4.45 -3.32 -14.52
CA GLY A 425 -5.63 -3.56 -15.33
C GLY A 425 -6.85 -2.77 -14.86
N VAL A 426 -8.02 -3.40 -14.97
CA VAL A 426 -9.29 -2.85 -14.49
C VAL A 426 -9.86 -3.76 -13.41
N VAL A 427 -10.16 -3.17 -12.26
CA VAL A 427 -10.88 -3.82 -11.17
C VAL A 427 -12.37 -3.75 -11.47
N ALA A 428 -13.00 -4.91 -11.64
CA ALA A 428 -14.44 -5.00 -11.90
C ALA A 428 -15.29 -4.47 -10.73
N SER A 429 -16.51 -4.02 -11.02
CA SER A 429 -17.45 -3.50 -10.02
C SER A 429 -17.83 -4.53 -8.95
N ASN A 430 -18.23 -4.07 -7.76
CA ASN A 430 -18.81 -4.93 -6.72
C ASN A 430 -20.25 -5.40 -7.00
N LYS A 431 -20.94 -4.80 -7.97
CA LYS A 431 -22.30 -5.22 -8.35
C LYS A 431 -22.26 -6.61 -9.00
N PRO A 432 -23.21 -7.51 -8.67
CA PRO A 432 -23.32 -8.79 -9.36
C PRO A 432 -23.45 -8.54 -10.86
N LYS A 433 -22.72 -9.29 -11.69
CA LYS A 433 -23.01 -9.34 -13.13
C LYS A 433 -24.50 -9.70 -13.25
N GLN A 434 -25.34 -8.82 -13.78
CA GLN A 434 -26.73 -9.19 -14.09
C GLN A 434 -26.65 -10.40 -15.01
N SER A 435 -27.14 -11.55 -14.55
CA SER A 435 -27.19 -12.74 -15.38
C SER A 435 -28.00 -12.40 -16.62
N LYS A 436 -27.44 -12.63 -17.82
CA LYS A 436 -28.21 -12.74 -19.06
C LYS A 436 -29.16 -13.94 -18.92
N ALA A 437 -30.27 -13.73 -18.25
CA ALA A 437 -31.37 -14.68 -18.14
C ALA A 437 -32.63 -13.85 -18.39
N HIS A 438 -32.88 -13.50 -19.65
CA HIS A 438 -34.18 -13.16 -20.25
C HIS A 438 -33.96 -12.96 -21.77
N ALA A 439 -33.72 -14.07 -22.46
CA ALA A 439 -33.83 -14.17 -23.92
C ALA A 439 -34.06 -15.65 -24.31
N ALA A 440 -35.11 -16.24 -23.73
CA ALA A 440 -35.66 -17.54 -24.16
C ALA A 440 -37.10 -17.65 -23.63
N ALA A 441 -37.96 -16.73 -24.09
CA ALA A 441 -39.41 -16.84 -24.01
C ALA A 441 -40.02 -15.80 -24.96
N MET A 442 -39.83 -16.02 -26.26
CA MET A 442 -40.79 -15.67 -27.32
C MET A 442 -40.70 -16.74 -28.41
#